data_AF-A0A2E4BXF8-F1
#
_entry.id   AF-A0A2E4BXF8-F1
#
_cell.length_a   1.000
_cell.length_b   1.000
_cell.length_c   1.000
_cell.angle_alpha   90.00
_cell.angle_beta   90.00
_cell.angle_gamma   90.00
#
_symmetry.space_group_name_H-M   'P 1'
#
loop_
_entity.id
_entity.type
_entity.pdbx_description
1 polymer ?
#
loop_
_entity_poly.entity_id
_entity_poly.type
_entity_poly.pdbx_seq_one_letter_code
_entity_poly.pdbx_strand_id
1 'polypeptide(L)'
;MKLIVGLGNPGKDYVDTRHNTGFSCVEYVFKKWNIDAWERKRNVVIARGVYLGEEVVLCKPRTYMNNSGIAIDYLLRRFGCSACDIVIIYDDMNLPLGTIRLRRTGGSGGHNGVGSVIE
;
A
#
# COMPACT_ATOMS: atom_id res chain seq x y z
N MET A 1 -0.03 15.90 -3.71
CA MET A 1 0.05 14.82 -2.70
C MET A 1 -0.04 13.45 -3.37
N LYS A 2 0.83 12.51 -3.02
CA LYS A 2 0.80 11.13 -3.53
C LYS A 2 0.60 10.12 -2.40
N LEU A 3 -0.20 9.09 -2.67
CA LEU A 3 -0.46 7.99 -1.73
C LEU A 3 0.33 6.76 -2.18
N ILE A 4 1.16 6.20 -1.30
CA ILE A 4 1.93 4.99 -1.58
C ILE A 4 1.47 3.93 -0.60
N VAL A 5 0.76 2.92 -1.12
CA VAL A 5 0.10 1.91 -0.30
C VAL A 5 0.72 0.54 -0.56
N GLY A 6 1.19 -0.10 0.51
CA GLY A 6 1.64 -1.47 0.48
C GLY A 6 0.51 -2.38 0.90
N LEU A 7 0.16 -3.38 0.10
CA LEU A 7 -0.81 -4.40 0.49
C LEU A 7 -0.15 -5.47 1.37
N GLY A 8 -0.97 -6.07 2.24
CA GLY A 8 -0.55 -7.07 3.21
C GLY A 8 -1.63 -7.35 4.25
N ASN A 9 -1.45 -8.40 5.04
CA ASN A 9 -2.30 -8.73 6.17
C ASN A 9 -1.71 -8.18 7.49
N PRO A 10 -2.56 -7.65 8.39
CA PRO A 10 -2.15 -7.24 9.73
C PRO A 10 -2.01 -8.44 10.66
N GLY A 11 -1.11 -8.34 11.64
CA GLY A 11 -0.91 -9.37 12.66
C GLY A 11 0.49 -9.98 12.60
N LYS A 12 0.96 -10.51 13.73
CA LYS A 12 2.32 -11.05 13.86
C LYS A 12 2.54 -12.27 12.96
N ASP A 13 1.50 -13.08 12.75
CA ASP A 13 1.58 -14.32 11.97
C ASP A 13 1.80 -14.08 10.46
N TYR A 14 1.56 -12.85 9.99
CA TYR A 14 1.73 -12.47 8.58
C TYR A 14 3.03 -11.73 8.30
N VAL A 15 3.80 -11.41 9.35
CA VAL A 15 5.10 -10.74 9.21
C VAL A 15 6.03 -11.62 8.35
N ASP A 16 6.75 -10.99 7.42
CA ASP A 16 7.70 -11.62 6.50
C ASP A 16 7.12 -12.72 5.58
N THR A 17 5.79 -12.81 5.47
CA THR A 17 5.16 -13.63 4.44
C THR A 17 5.26 -12.97 3.07
N ARG A 18 5.26 -13.78 2.00
CA ARG A 18 5.29 -13.27 0.60
C ARG A 18 4.16 -12.26 0.33
N HIS A 19 2.99 -12.50 0.92
CA HIS A 19 1.81 -11.66 0.76
C HIS A 19 1.91 -10.29 1.46
N ASN A 20 2.94 -10.11 2.29
CA ASN A 20 3.24 -8.84 2.97
C ASN A 20 4.41 -8.08 2.31
N THR A 21 4.84 -8.48 1.11
CA THR A 21 5.91 -7.78 0.38
C THR A 21 5.58 -6.29 0.16
N GLY A 22 4.30 -5.95 -0.05
CA GLY A 22 3.85 -4.56 -0.12
C GLY A 22 4.14 -3.78 1.17
N PHE A 23 3.83 -4.34 2.34
CA PHE A 23 4.17 -3.74 3.63
C PHE A 23 5.67 -3.57 3.80
N SER A 24 6.47 -4.59 3.48
CA SER A 24 7.93 -4.54 3.58
C SER A 24 8.53 -3.46 2.68
N CYS A 25 7.99 -3.28 1.47
CA CYS A 25 8.42 -2.22 0.56
C CYS A 25 8.13 -0.83 1.15
N VAL A 26 6.91 -0.62 1.67
CA VAL A 26 6.53 0.66 2.28
C VAL A 26 7.35 0.95 3.54
N GLU A 27 7.67 -0.06 4.35
CA GLU A 27 8.54 0.08 5.52
C GLU A 27 9.98 0.47 5.12
N TYR A 28 10.48 -0.10 4.02
CA TYR A 28 11.78 0.30 3.47
C TYR A 28 11.77 1.75 2.99
N VAL A 29 10.71 2.18 2.28
CA VAL A 29 10.54 3.56 1.81
C VAL A 29 10.48 4.54 2.99
N PHE A 30 9.70 4.22 4.04
CA PHE A 30 9.62 5.01 5.27
C PHE A 30 11.00 5.30 5.87
N LYS A 31 11.83 4.26 6.01
CA LYS A 31 13.20 4.37 6.53
C LYS A 31 14.10 5.14 5.57
N LYS A 32 14.05 4.82 4.28
CA LYS A 32 14.91 5.42 3.25
C LYS A 32 14.66 6.92 3.08
N TRP A 33 13.42 7.35 3.25
CA TRP A 33 13.02 8.75 3.13
C TRP A 33 13.05 9.50 4.47
N ASN A 34 13.54 8.87 5.54
CA ASN A 34 13.61 9.44 6.89
C ASN A 34 12.29 10.07 7.33
N ILE A 35 11.18 9.37 7.12
CA ILE A 35 9.88 9.83 7.60
C ILE A 35 9.77 9.53 9.10
N ASP A 36 9.27 10.50 9.87
CA ASP A 36 9.46 10.49 11.33
C ASP A 36 8.65 9.42 12.06
N ALA A 37 7.35 9.30 11.74
CA ALA A 37 6.44 8.53 12.58
C ALA A 37 5.28 7.89 11.81
N TRP A 38 4.94 6.68 12.26
CA TRP A 38 3.71 5.99 11.90
C TRP A 38 2.57 6.42 12.81
N GLU A 39 1.46 6.85 12.21
CA GLU A 39 0.21 7.17 12.88
C GLU A 39 -0.81 6.04 12.65
N ARG A 40 -1.29 5.45 13.74
CA ARG A 40 -2.32 4.40 13.69
C ARG A 40 -3.72 5.03 13.60
N LYS A 41 -4.49 4.65 12.58
CA LYS A 41 -5.91 4.96 12.41
C LYS A 41 -6.75 3.68 12.45
N ARG A 42 -8.07 3.82 12.32
CA ARG A 42 -9.03 2.70 12.39
C ARG A 42 -8.67 1.59 11.39
N ASN A 43 -8.62 1.93 10.11
CA ASN A 43 -8.43 0.96 9.01
C ASN A 43 -7.03 0.97 8.40
N VAL A 44 -6.13 1.87 8.85
CA VAL A 44 -4.82 2.08 8.24
C VAL A 44 -3.77 2.46 9.28
N VAL A 45 -2.50 2.21 8.97
CA VAL A 45 -1.35 2.88 9.58
C VAL A 45 -0.72 3.75 8.51
N ILE A 46 -0.57 5.05 8.77
CA ILE A 46 -0.05 6.01 7.78
C ILE A 46 1.18 6.72 8.30
N ALA A 47 2.06 7.17 7.41
CA ALA A 47 3.13 8.10 7.73
C ALA A 47 3.13 9.20 6.66
N ARG A 48 3.27 10.46 7.10
CA ARG A 48 3.27 11.62 6.21
C ARG A 48 4.69 12.16 6.13
N GLY A 49 5.11 12.54 4.94
CA GLY A 49 6.42 13.13 4.72
C GLY A 49 6.45 13.98 3.47
N VAL A 50 7.60 14.57 3.21
CA VAL A 50 7.90 15.29 1.97
C VAL A 50 9.08 14.61 1.30
N TYR A 51 8.93 14.24 0.03
CA TYR A 51 10.01 13.64 -0.76
C TYR A 51 10.15 14.39 -2.08
N LEU A 52 11.36 14.89 -2.37
CA LEU A 52 11.64 15.72 -3.55
C LEU A 52 10.69 16.93 -3.73
N GLY A 53 10.30 17.55 -2.62
CA GLY A 53 9.36 18.70 -2.61
C GLY A 53 7.89 18.32 -2.72
N GLU A 54 7.56 17.03 -2.85
CA GLU A 54 6.18 16.54 -2.95
C GLU A 54 5.70 15.93 -1.63
N GLU A 55 4.48 16.30 -1.22
CA GLU A 55 3.81 15.65 -0.09
C GLU A 55 3.46 14.20 -0.41
N VAL A 56 3.89 13.29 0.44
CA VAL A 56 3.63 11.85 0.32
C VAL A 56 2.99 11.30 1.57
N VAL A 57 2.09 10.34 1.37
CA VAL A 57 1.52 9.53 2.46
C VAL A 57 1.86 8.07 2.18
N LEU A 58 2.65 7.48 3.06
CA LEU A 58 2.86 6.04 3.10
C LEU A 58 1.72 5.38 3.87
N CYS A 59 1.26 4.23 3.43
CA CYS A 59 0.17 3.54 4.10
C CYS A 59 0.32 2.01 4.09
N LYS A 60 -0.07 1.41 5.21
CA LYS A 60 -0.33 -0.03 5.38
C LYS A 60 -1.79 -0.21 5.83
N PRO A 61 -2.67 -0.83 5.02
CA PRO A 61 -4.00 -1.25 5.46
C PRO A 61 -3.95 -2.08 6.75
N ARG A 62 -4.97 -1.93 7.58
CA ARG A 62 -5.21 -2.76 8.77
C ARG A 62 -6.43 -3.66 8.60
N THR A 63 -6.99 -3.70 7.41
CA THR A 63 -7.98 -4.69 7.00
C THR A 63 -7.25 -5.96 6.56
N TYR A 64 -7.96 -7.09 6.52
CA TYR A 64 -7.43 -8.26 5.82
C TYR A 64 -7.32 -7.98 4.32
N MET A 65 -6.44 -8.72 3.63
CA MET A 65 -6.09 -8.48 2.24
C MET A 65 -7.33 -8.35 1.34
N ASN A 66 -8.29 -9.26 1.47
CA ASN A 66 -9.53 -9.28 0.69
C ASN A 66 -10.47 -8.10 0.96
N ASN A 67 -10.13 -7.23 1.91
CA ASN A 67 -10.87 -6.03 2.28
C ASN A 67 -9.98 -4.78 2.15
N SER A 68 -8.93 -4.83 1.33
CA SER A 68 -8.00 -3.71 1.14
C SER A 68 -8.70 -2.47 0.56
N GLY A 69 -9.73 -2.63 -0.27
CA GLY A 69 -10.51 -1.53 -0.84
C GLY A 69 -11.13 -0.60 0.20
N ILE A 70 -11.62 -1.16 1.32
CA ILE A 70 -12.17 -0.37 2.43
C ILE A 70 -11.12 0.60 3.00
N ALA A 71 -9.87 0.16 3.08
CA ALA A 71 -8.77 1.00 3.55
C ALA A 71 -8.38 2.06 2.50
N ILE A 72 -8.40 1.70 1.21
CA ILE A 72 -8.10 2.64 0.11
C ILE A 72 -9.17 3.71 -0.03
N ASP A 73 -10.46 3.36 -0.06
CA ASP A 73 -11.57 4.32 -0.12
C ASP A 73 -11.52 5.30 1.06
N TYR A 74 -11.23 4.79 2.28
CA TYR A 74 -11.01 5.64 3.45
C TYR A 74 -9.88 6.67 3.23
N LEU A 75 -8.76 6.29 2.62
CA LEU A 75 -7.65 7.20 2.32
C LEU A 75 -8.02 8.23 1.27
N LEU A 76 -8.63 7.80 0.17
CA LEU A 76 -9.03 8.69 -0.93
C LEU A 76 -9.97 9.78 -0.42
N ARG A 77 -10.99 9.41 0.37
CA ARG A 77 -11.91 10.36 1.00
C ARG A 77 -11.22 11.26 2.00
N ARG A 78 -10.35 10.71 2.85
CA ARG A 78 -9.63 11.46 3.90
C ARG A 78 -8.73 12.55 3.31
N PHE A 79 -8.11 12.30 2.17
CA PHE A 79 -7.12 13.19 1.56
C PHE A 79 -7.64 13.92 0.31
N GLY A 80 -8.90 13.73 -0.09
CA GLY A 80 -9.47 14.34 -1.29
C GLY A 80 -8.72 13.95 -2.57
N CYS A 81 -8.14 12.75 -2.60
CA CYS A 81 -7.29 12.27 -3.69
C CYS A 81 -8.07 11.38 -4.66
N SER A 82 -7.54 11.20 -5.87
CA SER A 82 -8.10 10.31 -6.89
C SER A 82 -7.27 9.04 -7.06
N ALA A 83 -7.78 8.08 -7.82
CA ALA A 83 -7.01 6.89 -8.21
C ALA A 83 -5.74 7.23 -9.03
N CYS A 84 -5.62 8.44 -9.60
CA CYS A 84 -4.40 8.88 -10.29
C CYS A 84 -3.29 9.32 -9.33
N ASP A 85 -3.59 9.45 -8.03
CA ASP A 85 -2.66 9.91 -7.00
C ASP A 85 -2.11 8.77 -6.14
N ILE A 86 -2.58 7.53 -6.38
CA ILE A 86 -2.19 6.36 -5.62
C ILE A 86 -1.24 5.44 -6.42
N VAL A 87 -0.24 4.91 -5.72
CA VAL A 87 0.55 3.77 -6.15
C VAL A 87 0.31 2.63 -5.16
N ILE A 88 -0.04 1.46 -5.68
CA ILE A 88 -0.29 0.26 -4.90
C ILE A 88 0.83 -0.75 -5.15
N ILE A 89 1.44 -1.24 -4.08
CA ILE A 89 2.55 -2.18 -4.09
C ILE A 89 2.08 -3.49 -3.49
N TYR A 90 2.21 -4.59 -4.23
CA TYR A 90 1.72 -5.91 -3.87
C TYR A 90 2.58 -7.01 -4.52
N ASP A 91 2.43 -8.25 -4.04
CA ASP A 91 3.10 -9.42 -4.60
C ASP A 91 2.38 -9.97 -5.84
N ASP A 92 3.14 -10.49 -6.81
CA ASP A 92 2.59 -11.13 -8.01
C ASP A 92 3.24 -12.50 -8.18
N MET A 93 2.46 -13.57 -7.99
CA MET A 93 2.94 -14.95 -8.11
C MET A 93 3.39 -15.31 -9.53
N ASN A 94 2.98 -14.54 -10.55
CA ASN A 94 3.34 -14.79 -11.94
C ASN A 94 4.67 -14.17 -12.33
N LEU A 95 5.27 -13.37 -11.45
CA LEU A 95 6.57 -12.74 -11.69
C LEU A 95 7.70 -13.58 -11.08
N PRO A 96 8.80 -13.82 -11.81
CA PRO A 96 10.00 -14.38 -11.22
C PRO A 96 10.52 -13.50 -10.07
N LEU A 97 11.09 -14.13 -9.04
CA LEU A 97 11.68 -13.41 -7.92
C LEU A 97 12.72 -12.38 -8.40
N GLY A 98 12.70 -11.19 -7.80
CA GLY A 98 13.55 -10.06 -8.19
C GLY A 98 13.01 -9.22 -9.35
N THR A 99 11.91 -9.64 -9.98
CA THR A 99 11.27 -8.88 -11.05
C THR A 99 10.31 -7.85 -10.48
N ILE A 100 10.44 -6.59 -10.91
CA ILE A 100 9.50 -5.51 -10.59
C ILE A 100 8.81 -5.08 -11.88
N ARG A 101 7.48 -4.93 -11.83
CA ARG A 101 6.68 -4.46 -12.96
C ARG A 101 5.78 -3.32 -12.54
N LEU A 102 5.89 -2.19 -13.23
CA LEU A 102 5.03 -1.02 -13.05
C LEU A 102 3.92 -1.03 -14.09
N ARG A 103 2.67 -0.79 -13.67
CA ARG A 103 1.52 -0.67 -14.56
C ARG A 103 0.59 0.43 -14.06
N ARG A 104 -0.03 1.16 -15.00
CA ARG A 104 -1.04 2.19 -14.71
C ARG A 104 -2.45 1.62 -14.56
N THR A 105 -2.75 0.57 -15.31
CA THR A 105 -4.07 -0.09 -15.35
C THR A 105 -3.88 -1.61 -15.44
N GLY A 106 -4.94 -2.35 -15.12
CA GLY A 106 -4.95 -3.82 -15.18
C GLY A 106 -6.06 -4.40 -14.30
N GLY A 107 -6.26 -5.71 -14.42
CA GLY A 107 -7.12 -6.48 -13.53
C GLY A 107 -6.36 -7.02 -12.32
N SER A 108 -7.09 -7.66 -11.41
CA SER A 108 -6.54 -8.23 -10.16
C SER A 108 -5.53 -9.37 -10.38
N GLY A 109 -5.62 -10.08 -11.50
CA GLY A 109 -4.78 -11.25 -11.77
C GLY A 109 -4.96 -12.36 -10.73
N GLY A 110 -6.13 -12.44 -10.09
CA GLY A 110 -6.41 -13.36 -8.99
C GLY A 110 -5.90 -12.90 -7.62
N HIS A 111 -5.27 -11.72 -7.51
CA HIS A 111 -4.85 -11.15 -6.24
C HIS A 111 -6.03 -10.50 -5.51
N ASN A 112 -6.52 -11.13 -4.44
CA ASN A 112 -7.71 -10.70 -3.69
C ASN A 112 -7.62 -9.24 -3.20
N GLY A 113 -6.44 -8.77 -2.81
CA GLY A 113 -6.27 -7.39 -2.38
C GLY A 113 -6.37 -6.38 -3.52
N VAL A 114 -5.98 -6.76 -4.75
CA VAL A 114 -6.15 -5.87 -5.90
C VAL A 114 -7.60 -5.93 -6.38
N GLY A 115 -8.23 -7.12 -6.36
CA GLY A 115 -9.67 -7.27 -6.63
C GLY A 115 -10.50 -6.36 -5.74
N SER A 116 -10.27 -6.42 -4.42
CA SER A 116 -10.96 -5.57 -3.45
C SER A 116 -10.77 -4.06 -3.67
N VAL A 117 -9.66 -3.62 -4.28
CA VAL A 117 -9.42 -2.18 -4.55
C VAL A 117 -10.07 -1.72 -5.86
N ILE A 118 -10.28 -2.64 -6.80
CA ILE A 118 -10.94 -2.34 -8.09
C ILE A 118 -12.47 -2.28 -7.92
N GLU A 119 -13.02 -3.14 -7.06
CA GLU A 119 -14.44 -3.15 -6.67
C GLU A 119 -14.83 -1.91 -5.86
#